data_AF-A0A930Y4U0-F1
#
_entry.id   AF-A0A930Y4U0-F1
#
_cell.length_a   1.000
_cell.length_b   1.000
_cell.length_c   1.000
_cell.angle_alpha   90.00
_cell.angle_beta   90.00
_cell.angle_gamma   90.00
#
_symmetry.space_group_name_H-M   'P 1'
#
loop_
_entity.id
_entity.type
_entity.pdbx_description
1 polymer ?
#
loop_
_entity_poly.entity_id
_entity_poly.type
_entity_poly.pdbx_seq_one_letter_code
_entity_poly.pdbx_strand_id
1 'polypeptide(L)'
;MVFWVWYPPYSSFWKEDIWIHKDNNTAPTGDIVRECYNQSLAPFETKIVGGLEIPANSEDKIKAYDIDGSCLYQKGFRFNASYKYCYRFGNTCKQWNKYRN
;
A
#
# COMPACT_ATOMS: atom_id res chain seq x y z
N MET A 1 -11.48 -1.46 14.33
CA MET A 1 -10.03 -1.70 14.24
C MET A 1 -9.57 -1.03 12.96
N VAL A 2 -8.70 -0.03 13.03
CA VAL A 2 -8.54 0.92 11.91
C VAL A 2 -7.61 0.33 10.84
N PHE A 3 -8.06 0.44 9.60
CA PHE A 3 -7.40 0.13 8.33
C PHE A 3 -5.85 0.36 8.31
N TRP A 4 -5.37 1.34 9.07
CA TRP A 4 -3.97 1.80 9.16
C TRP A 4 -2.96 0.83 9.78
N VAL A 5 -3.37 -0.27 10.41
CA VAL A 5 -2.43 -1.17 11.11
C VAL A 5 -1.66 -2.09 10.15
N TRP A 6 -2.18 -2.34 8.95
CA TRP A 6 -1.58 -3.32 8.02
C TRP A 6 -0.98 -2.70 6.75
N TYR A 7 -1.31 -1.45 6.44
CA TYR A 7 -0.78 -0.72 5.29
C TYR A 7 -0.75 0.80 5.51
N PRO A 8 0.07 1.31 6.45
CA PRO A 8 0.19 2.74 6.61
C PRO A 8 1.16 3.32 5.56
N PRO A 9 0.86 4.48 4.98
CA PRO A 9 1.83 5.24 4.18
C PRO A 9 3.07 5.64 5.00
N TYR A 10 2.99 5.55 6.32
CA TYR A 10 4.08 5.74 7.27
C TYR A 10 4.25 4.52 8.18
N SER A 11 5.46 3.96 8.22
CA SER A 11 5.82 2.93 9.20
C SER A 11 6.33 3.58 10.48
N SER A 12 5.57 3.48 11.58
CA SER A 12 6.00 3.96 12.90
C SER A 12 7.19 3.17 13.47
N PHE A 13 7.25 1.86 13.20
CA PHE A 13 8.34 0.98 13.64
C PHE A 13 9.69 1.39 13.02
N TRP A 14 9.67 1.82 11.76
CA TRP A 14 10.87 2.19 11.00
C TRP A 14 11.06 3.71 10.89
N LYS A 15 10.11 4.49 11.42
CA LYS A 15 10.04 5.95 11.38
C LYS A 15 10.24 6.50 9.95
N GLU A 16 9.51 5.95 8.98
CA GLU A 16 9.66 6.30 7.56
C GLU A 16 8.35 6.30 6.78
N ASP A 17 8.27 7.17 5.77
CA ASP A 17 7.21 7.19 4.79
C ASP A 17 7.49 6.16 3.67
N ILE A 18 6.60 5.18 3.57
CA ILE A 18 6.65 4.05 2.63
C ILE A 18 6.32 4.52 1.21
N TRP A 19 5.47 5.54 1.09
CA TRP A 19 5.09 6.19 -0.15
C TRP A 19 5.25 7.69 0.00
N ILE A 20 5.91 8.34 -0.96
CA ILE A 20 6.11 9.79 -0.95
C ILE A 20 5.76 10.39 -2.30
N HIS A 21 5.22 11.59 -2.32
CA HIS A 21 4.92 12.28 -3.57
C HIS A 21 6.21 12.77 -4.24
N LYS A 22 6.32 12.56 -5.55
CA LYS A 22 7.55 12.78 -6.32
C LYS A 22 8.08 14.22 -6.31
N ASP A 23 7.20 15.19 -6.10
CA ASP A 23 7.53 16.62 -6.23
C ASP A 23 7.88 17.30 -4.89
N ASN A 24 7.36 16.80 -3.77
CA ASN A 24 7.48 17.46 -2.45
C ASN A 24 7.79 16.49 -1.29
N ASN A 25 8.01 15.21 -1.59
CA ASN A 25 8.33 14.15 -0.63
C ASN A 25 7.32 13.97 0.52
N THR A 26 6.08 14.42 0.36
CA THR A 26 5.04 14.23 1.39
C THR A 26 4.36 12.88 1.26
N ALA A 27 4.00 12.26 2.37
CA ALA A 27 3.17 11.05 2.39
C ALA A 27 1.77 11.30 1.79
N PRO A 28 1.12 10.28 1.21
CA PRO A 28 -0.28 10.39 0.77
C PRO A 28 -1.19 10.65 1.98
N THR A 29 -2.22 11.47 1.75
CA THR A 29 -3.25 11.73 2.75
C THR A 29 -4.12 10.50 2.96
N GLY A 30 -4.84 10.46 4.08
CA GLY A 30 -5.67 9.31 4.39
C GLY A 30 -6.78 9.02 3.37
N ASP A 31 -7.31 10.07 2.73
CA ASP A 31 -8.33 9.93 1.70
C ASP A 31 -7.77 9.29 0.42
N ILE A 32 -6.55 9.66 0.01
CA ILE A 32 -5.88 9.06 -1.15
C ILE A 32 -5.63 7.57 -0.91
N VAL A 33 -5.14 7.22 0.28
CA VAL A 33 -4.90 5.82 0.65
C VAL A 33 -6.21 5.02 0.64
N ARG A 34 -7.29 5.58 1.18
CA ARG A 34 -8.61 4.93 1.18
C ARG A 34 -9.18 4.75 -0.23
N GLU A 35 -9.03 5.76 -1.07
CA GLU A 35 -9.48 5.71 -2.47
C GLU A 35 -8.77 4.60 -3.24
N CYS A 36 -7.43 4.58 -3.21
CA CYS A 36 -6.64 3.55 -3.89
C CYS A 36 -6.91 2.16 -3.34
N TYR A 37 -7.10 2.05 -2.02
CA TYR A 37 -7.45 0.78 -1.42
C TYR A 37 -8.83 0.27 -1.87
N ASN A 38 -9.87 1.10 -1.85
CA ASN A 38 -11.20 0.69 -2.32
C ASN A 38 -11.17 0.29 -3.81
N GLN A 39 -10.42 1.03 -4.64
CA GLN A 39 -10.21 0.67 -6.04
C GLN A 39 -9.50 -0.68 -6.19
N SER A 40 -8.56 -0.99 -5.29
CA SER A 40 -7.84 -2.26 -5.30
C SER A 40 -8.73 -3.47 -5.02
N LEU A 41 -9.81 -3.27 -4.26
CA LEU A 41 -10.74 -4.32 -3.86
C LEU A 41 -11.87 -4.54 -4.88
N ALA A 42 -12.28 -3.49 -5.59
CA ALA A 42 -13.43 -3.52 -6.50
C ALA A 42 -13.50 -4.70 -7.48
N PRO A 43 -12.38 -5.24 -8.02
CA PRO A 43 -12.41 -6.37 -8.95
C PRO A 43 -12.58 -7.75 -8.30
N PHE A 44 -12.51 -7.85 -6.96
CA PHE A 44 -12.38 -9.12 -6.26
C PHE A 44 -13.53 -9.37 -5.31
N GLU A 45 -13.80 -10.65 -5.06
CA GLU A 45 -14.66 -11.05 -3.96
C GLU A 45 -13.93 -10.78 -2.63
N THR A 46 -14.59 -10.06 -1.73
CA THR A 46 -14.01 -9.64 -0.46
C THR A 46 -14.67 -10.35 0.73
N LYS A 47 -13.96 -10.37 1.85
CA LYS A 47 -14.46 -10.83 3.15
C LYS A 47 -14.00 -9.89 4.24
N ILE A 48 -14.76 -9.82 5.32
CA ILE A 48 -14.40 -9.02 6.49
C ILE A 48 -13.67 -9.91 7.49
N VAL A 49 -12.42 -9.55 7.83
CA VAL A 49 -11.62 -10.21 8.87
C VAL A 49 -11.19 -9.16 9.89
N GLY A 50 -11.63 -9.29 11.14
CA GLY A 50 -11.29 -8.32 12.20
C GLY A 50 -11.79 -6.90 11.93
N GLY A 51 -12.87 -6.74 11.18
CA GLY A 51 -13.41 -5.44 10.75
C GLY A 51 -12.69 -4.82 9.56
N LEU A 52 -11.77 -5.56 8.92
CA LEU A 52 -11.06 -5.16 7.70
C LEU A 52 -11.60 -5.94 6.51
N GLU A 53 -12.09 -5.22 5.49
CA GLU A 53 -12.42 -5.83 4.21
C GLU A 53 -11.13 -6.22 3.48
N ILE A 54 -11.00 -7.47 3.03
CA ILE A 54 -9.82 -7.97 2.31
C ILE A 54 -10.26 -8.93 1.21
N PRO A 55 -9.46 -9.14 0.14
CA PRO A 55 -9.77 -10.17 -0.85
C PRO A 55 -9.87 -11.56 -0.21
N ALA A 56 -10.89 -12.33 -0.63
CA ALA A 56 -11.21 -13.64 -0.06
C ALA A 56 -10.07 -14.65 -0.31
N ASN A 57 -9.46 -14.58 -1.50
CA ASN A 57 -8.39 -15.46 -1.97
C ASN A 57 -7.00 -14.82 -1.79
N SER A 58 -5.99 -15.66 -1.53
CA SER A 58 -4.62 -15.18 -1.34
C SER A 58 -3.96 -14.65 -2.61
N GLU A 59 -4.29 -15.20 -3.78
CA GLU A 59 -3.78 -14.68 -5.06
C GLU A 59 -4.33 -13.29 -5.39
N ASP A 60 -5.61 -13.07 -5.09
CA ASP A 60 -6.26 -11.80 -5.32
C ASP A 60 -5.74 -10.71 -4.38
N LYS A 61 -5.24 -11.06 -3.19
CA LYS A 61 -4.51 -10.11 -2.33
C LYS A 61 -3.27 -9.55 -3.02
N ILE A 62 -2.51 -10.39 -3.73
CA ILE A 62 -1.32 -9.94 -4.46
C ILE A 62 -1.73 -8.98 -5.57
N LYS A 63 -2.77 -9.33 -6.33
CA LYS A 63 -3.29 -8.47 -7.42
C LYS A 63 -3.85 -7.14 -6.87
N ALA A 64 -4.60 -7.18 -5.78
CA ALA A 64 -5.11 -5.99 -5.11
C ALA A 64 -3.97 -5.05 -4.68
N TYR A 65 -2.93 -5.57 -4.02
CA TYR A 65 -1.75 -4.75 -3.68
C TYR A 65 -1.08 -4.13 -4.92
N ASP A 66 -1.14 -4.78 -6.08
CA ASP A 66 -0.60 -4.23 -7.32
C ASP A 66 -1.43 -3.04 -7.81
N ILE A 67 -2.76 -3.19 -7.81
CA ILE A 67 -3.70 -2.14 -8.20
C ILE A 67 -3.58 -0.93 -7.27
N ASP A 68 -3.45 -1.17 -5.96
CA ASP A 68 -3.26 -0.13 -4.95
C ASP A 68 -1.97 0.67 -5.20
N GLY A 69 -0.83 -0.02 -5.36
CA GLY A 69 0.45 0.61 -5.68
C GLY A 69 0.42 1.36 -7.02
N SER A 70 -0.27 0.81 -8.03
CA SER A 70 -0.48 1.47 -9.32
C SER A 70 -1.28 2.77 -9.19
N CYS A 71 -2.36 2.76 -8.39
CA CYS A 71 -3.19 3.93 -8.13
C CYS A 71 -2.36 5.05 -7.46
N LEU A 72 -1.58 4.71 -6.43
CA LEU A 72 -0.68 5.66 -5.78
C LEU A 72 0.34 6.24 -6.77
N TYR A 73 0.92 5.39 -7.60
CA TYR A 73 1.86 5.81 -8.63
C TYR A 73 1.26 6.78 -9.65
N GLN A 74 0.05 6.50 -10.14
CA GLN A 74 -0.68 7.39 -11.05
C GLN A 74 -1.00 8.75 -10.41
N LYS A 75 -1.17 8.78 -9.09
CA LYS A 75 -1.37 10.02 -8.30
C LYS A 75 -0.06 10.74 -7.94
N GLY A 76 1.09 10.28 -8.46
CA GLY A 76 2.39 10.93 -8.28
C GLY A 76 3.19 10.44 -7.08
N PHE A 77 2.74 9.40 -6.38
CA PHE A 77 3.49 8.80 -5.28
C PHE A 77 4.48 7.74 -5.76
N ARG A 78 5.66 7.71 -5.15
CA ARG A 78 6.70 6.72 -5.39
C ARG A 78 6.92 5.90 -4.15
N PHE A 79 7.27 4.64 -4.36
CA PHE A 79 7.65 3.76 -3.28
C PHE A 79 9.01 4.20 -2.70
N ASN A 80 9.08 4.41 -1.39
CA ASN A 80 10.23 5.00 -0.71
C ASN A 80 10.72 4.18 0.50
N ALA A 81 10.20 2.97 0.70
CA ALA A 81 10.61 2.15 1.84
C ALA A 81 12.12 1.89 1.88
N SER A 82 12.70 1.89 3.07
CA SER A 82 14.10 1.61 3.33
C SER A 82 14.45 0.14 3.12
N TYR A 83 15.74 -0.14 3.03
CA TYR A 83 16.24 -1.52 3.04
C TYR A 83 15.81 -2.29 4.29
N LYS A 84 15.72 -1.63 5.46
CA LYS A 84 15.29 -2.26 6.72
C LYS A 84 13.84 -2.72 6.66
N TYR A 85 12.95 -1.88 6.13
CA TYR A 85 11.57 -2.27 5.86
C TYR A 85 11.51 -3.44 4.89
N CYS A 86 12.25 -3.37 3.79
CA CYS A 86 12.25 -4.42 2.79
C CYS A 86 12.85 -5.75 3.25
N TYR A 87 13.75 -5.75 4.23
CA TYR A 87 14.23 -6.98 4.85
C TYR A 87 13.12 -7.70 5.61
N ARG A 88 12.23 -6.96 6.29
CA ARG A 88 11.10 -7.53 7.02
C ARG A 88 9.90 -7.87 6.11
N PHE A 89 9.66 -7.05 5.09
CA PHE A 89 8.52 -7.14 4.18
C PHE A 89 8.97 -7.42 2.73
N GLY A 90 9.80 -8.45 2.55
CA GLY A 90 10.47 -8.73 1.28
C GLY A 90 9.53 -8.90 0.09
N ASN A 91 8.40 -9.58 0.25
CA ASN A 91 7.45 -9.78 -0.86
C ASN A 91 6.77 -8.48 -1.27
N THR A 92 6.32 -7.67 -0.31
CA THR A 92 5.73 -6.35 -0.54
C THR A 92 6.71 -5.43 -1.26
N CYS A 93 7.97 -5.39 -0.81
CA CYS A 93 8.99 -4.59 -1.49
C CYS A 93 9.33 -5.10 -2.89
N LYS A 94 9.44 -6.42 -3.10
CA LYS A 94 9.67 -6.97 -4.45
C LYS A 94 8.57 -6.52 -5.42
N GLN A 95 7.33 -6.51 -4.95
CA GLN A 95 6.19 -6.09 -5.75
C GLN A 95 6.20 -4.60 -6.08
N TRP A 96 6.41 -3.73 -5.08
CA TRP A 96 6.32 -2.27 -5.27
C TRP A 96 7.64 -1.59 -5.66
N ASN A 97 8.75 -2.30 -5.70
CA ASN A 97 10.03 -1.76 -6.19
C ASN A 97 9.92 -1.19 -7.61
N LYS A 98 8.99 -1.69 -8.43
CA LYS A 98 8.70 -1.14 -9.77
C LYS A 98 8.15 0.28 -9.75
N TYR A 99 7.60 0.74 -8.63
CA TYR A 99 7.02 2.08 -8.44
C TYR A 99 8.00 3.08 -7.77
N ARG A 100 9.31 2.76 -7.70
CA ARG A 100 10.32 3.66 -7.12
C ARG A 100 10.70 4.84 -8.02
N ASN A 101 10.57 4.70 -9.34
CA ASN A 101 11.06 5.65 -10.35
C ASN A 101 9.92 6.40 -11.04
#